data_AF-A0AAD5SKU3-F1
#
_entry.id   AF-A0AAD5SKU3-F1
#
_cell.length_a   1.000
_cell.length_b   1.000
_cell.length_c   1.000
_cell.angle_alpha   90.00
_cell.angle_beta   90.00
_cell.angle_gamma   90.00
#
_symmetry.space_group_name_H-M   'P 1'
#
loop_
_entity.id
_entity.type
_entity.pdbx_description
1 polymer ?
#
loop_
_entity_poly.entity_id
_entity_poly.type
_entity_poly.pdbx_seq_one_letter_code
_entity_poly.pdbx_strand_id
1 'polypeptide(L)'
;MPPRPIQYITTFLFLIVVYLIINNPSFASYQQQPPTHQPAQPEILHTAQYKQTILAAAPLAALRFLSRIYKPNSSSNGPREPKPISPYSLESIPNPWEAIELSRGARSFRRDEILQCVNELPSPHLVFLGDSTSRDLFNALMKRLSSPFSINATHPFDSQKGSIAISNTTFTFSFLRDIAMAPKRLDGCGNQIGGLIFNSGLWEQTNAVPQNTSYLIRYAKGISSFALHVKEKFGEDVGEGKGPRLIWRSTTPIDFSVLDAWRKTWMSNTKVRALNDIAGRILSVMGFEQIDLTSLFVPFWESKSNRREGWKAGFHLSERMNEVVLDVILDGLCGPKLGLEDLRVWSQLSRAEIGQNYYSKAP
;
A
#
# COMPACT_ATOMS: atom_id res chain seq x y z
N MET A 1 -38.82 28.22 -51.86
CA MET A 1 -39.83 27.39 -51.15
C MET A 1 -40.25 28.15 -49.91
N PRO A 2 -41.54 28.48 -49.70
CA PRO A 2 -41.96 29.11 -48.47
C PRO A 2 -41.74 28.13 -47.29
N PRO A 3 -41.21 28.59 -46.15
CA PRO A 3 -41.03 27.76 -44.96
C PRO A 3 -42.37 27.13 -44.54
N ARG A 4 -42.31 25.84 -44.18
CA ARG A 4 -43.50 25.03 -43.87
C ARG A 4 -44.18 25.55 -42.59
N PRO A 5 -45.52 25.66 -42.55
CA PRO A 5 -46.26 26.22 -41.41
C PRO A 5 -45.98 25.54 -40.06
N ILE A 6 -45.50 24.29 -40.09
CA ILE A 6 -45.12 23.53 -38.90
C ILE A 6 -43.92 24.17 -38.15
N GLN A 7 -42.96 24.79 -38.84
CA GLN A 7 -41.80 25.44 -38.20
C GLN A 7 -42.20 26.70 -37.41
N TYR A 8 -43.23 27.42 -37.86
CA TYR A 8 -43.72 28.60 -37.16
C TYR A 8 -44.48 28.21 -35.89
N ILE A 9 -45.25 27.13 -35.95
CA ILE A 9 -46.00 26.64 -34.78
C ILE A 9 -45.04 26.12 -33.70
N THR A 10 -44.02 25.34 -34.06
CA THR A 10 -43.03 24.85 -33.08
C THR A 10 -42.21 25.98 -32.48
N THR A 11 -41.81 26.96 -33.29
CA THR A 11 -41.07 28.13 -32.78
C THR A 11 -41.95 28.98 -31.86
N PHE A 12 -43.22 29.19 -32.21
CA PHE A 12 -44.16 29.95 -31.40
C PHE A 12 -44.48 29.25 -30.06
N LEU A 13 -44.69 27.93 -30.07
CA LEU A 13 -44.90 27.14 -28.85
C LEU A 13 -43.66 27.14 -27.96
N PHE A 14 -42.45 27.04 -28.53
CA PHE A 14 -41.21 27.14 -27.77
C PHE A 14 -41.08 28.51 -27.07
N LEU A 15 -41.40 29.60 -27.78
CA LEU A 15 -41.36 30.95 -27.20
C LEU A 15 -42.39 31.14 -26.08
N ILE A 16 -43.59 30.56 -26.21
CA ILE A 16 -44.59 30.56 -25.13
C ILE A 16 -44.07 29.82 -23.90
N VAL A 17 -43.47 28.64 -24.07
CA VAL A 17 -42.91 27.87 -22.95
C VAL A 17 -41.78 28.63 -22.26
N VAL A 18 -40.86 29.23 -23.02
CA VAL A 18 -39.77 30.05 -22.45
C VAL A 18 -40.33 31.28 -21.72
N TYR A 19 -41.31 31.96 -22.30
CA TYR A 19 -41.96 33.11 -21.66
C TYR A 19 -42.67 32.72 -20.36
N LEU A 20 -43.37 31.58 -20.35
CA LEU A 20 -44.03 31.04 -19.16
C LEU A 20 -43.03 30.63 -18.09
N ILE A 21 -41.86 30.08 -18.44
CA ILE A 21 -40.81 29.72 -17.47
C ILE A 21 -40.19 30.97 -16.83
N ILE A 22 -39.87 31.99 -17.64
CA ILE A 22 -39.24 33.22 -17.14
C ILE A 22 -40.20 34.02 -16.25
N ASN A 23 -41.50 34.04 -16.58
CA ASN A 23 -42.49 34.83 -15.83
C ASN A 23 -43.26 34.01 -14.80
N ASN A 24 -42.87 32.76 -14.51
CA ASN A 24 -43.48 31.99 -13.44
C ASN A 24 -42.91 32.46 -12.09
N PRO A 25 -43.72 33.09 -11.21
CA PRO A 25 -43.24 33.55 -9.90
C PRO A 25 -42.72 32.40 -9.02
N SER A 26 -43.09 31.15 -9.33
CA SER A 26 -42.60 29.93 -8.66
C SER A 26 -41.13 29.60 -9.01
N PHE A 27 -40.60 30.11 -10.13
CA PHE A 27 -39.22 29.87 -10.55
C PHE A 27 -38.24 30.89 -9.94
N ALA A 28 -38.71 32.09 -9.57
CA ALA A 28 -37.92 33.04 -8.79
C ALA A 28 -37.57 32.49 -7.40
N SER A 29 -38.40 31.59 -6.86
CA SER A 29 -38.15 30.86 -5.60
C SER A 29 -37.11 29.74 -5.75
N TYR A 30 -36.81 29.30 -6.97
CA TYR A 30 -35.77 28.30 -7.28
C TYR A 30 -34.38 28.92 -7.49
N GLN A 31 -34.27 30.25 -7.56
CA GLN A 31 -33.00 30.95 -7.31
C GLN A 31 -32.79 31.17 -5.80
N GLN A 32 -33.11 30.17 -4.98
CA GLN A 32 -32.43 30.05 -3.69
C GLN A 32 -30.95 29.99 -4.03
N GLN A 33 -30.21 30.99 -3.56
CA GLN A 33 -28.76 30.90 -3.41
C GLN A 33 -28.47 29.50 -2.89
N PRO A 34 -27.54 28.75 -3.51
CA PRO A 34 -27.08 27.51 -2.90
C PRO A 34 -26.76 27.85 -1.45
N PRO A 35 -27.28 27.11 -0.47
CA PRO A 35 -26.99 27.42 0.92
C PRO A 35 -25.49 27.59 1.02
N THR A 36 -25.06 28.77 1.46
CA THR A 36 -23.68 29.07 1.83
C THR A 36 -23.35 28.29 3.11
N HIS A 37 -23.63 26.99 3.13
CA HIS A 37 -22.68 26.05 3.67
C HIS A 37 -21.46 26.13 2.75
N GLN A 38 -20.62 27.15 3.00
CA GLN A 38 -19.20 26.86 2.96
C GLN A 38 -19.08 25.57 3.78
N PRO A 39 -18.55 24.46 3.22
CA PRO A 39 -18.06 23.42 4.11
C PRO A 39 -17.19 24.17 5.11
N ALA A 40 -17.46 23.99 6.42
CA ALA A 40 -16.58 24.51 7.44
C ALA A 40 -15.18 24.21 6.93
N GLN A 41 -14.42 25.25 6.56
CA GLN A 41 -13.12 25.03 5.95
C GLN A 41 -12.39 24.15 6.94
N PRO A 42 -12.04 22.90 6.60
CA PRO A 42 -11.33 22.04 7.52
C PRO A 42 -10.10 22.85 7.93
N GLU A 43 -9.96 23.08 9.24
CA GLU A 43 -9.02 24.02 9.83
C GLU A 43 -7.68 23.96 9.10
N ILE A 44 -7.38 25.01 8.33
CA ILE A 44 -6.14 25.13 7.55
C ILE A 44 -4.91 25.05 8.49
N LEU A 45 -5.11 25.29 9.80
CA LEU A 45 -4.11 25.11 10.85
C LEU A 45 -3.61 23.65 10.97
N HIS A 46 -4.47 22.65 10.82
CA HIS A 46 -4.09 21.24 11.01
C HIS A 46 -3.27 20.69 9.84
N THR A 47 -3.61 21.04 8.60
CA THR A 47 -2.83 20.61 7.42
C THR A 47 -1.40 21.17 7.43
N ALA A 48 -1.20 22.40 7.90
CA ALA A 48 0.12 23.01 8.01
C ALA A 48 0.99 22.31 9.09
N GLN A 49 0.44 22.04 10.27
CA GLN A 49 1.10 21.29 11.34
C GLN A 49 1.42 19.85 10.91
N TYR A 50 0.50 19.24 10.17
CA TYR A 50 0.64 17.88 9.68
C TYR A 50 1.73 17.75 8.61
N LYS A 51 1.75 18.69 7.67
CA LYS A 51 2.84 18.84 6.69
C LYS A 51 4.18 19.02 7.38
N GLN A 52 4.25 19.83 8.44
CA GLN A 52 5.48 19.97 9.24
C GLN A 52 5.87 18.66 9.93
N THR A 53 4.91 17.93 10.50
CA THR A 53 5.15 16.64 11.17
C THR A 53 5.66 15.57 10.19
N ILE A 54 5.06 15.45 9.00
CA ILE A 54 5.52 14.54 7.95
C ILE A 54 6.92 14.91 7.46
N LEU A 55 7.20 16.20 7.27
CA LEU A 55 8.53 16.66 6.86
C LEU A 55 9.57 16.49 7.97
N ALA A 56 9.16 16.54 9.24
CA ALA A 56 10.01 16.29 10.40
C ALA A 56 10.30 14.78 10.61
N ALA A 57 9.40 13.89 10.21
CA ALA A 57 9.57 12.44 10.35
C ALA A 57 10.74 11.87 9.52
N ALA A 58 11.13 12.56 8.44
CA ALA A 58 12.27 12.22 7.60
C ALA A 58 13.11 13.48 7.30
N PRO A 59 13.86 14.01 8.28
CA PRO A 59 14.52 15.30 8.14
C PRO A 59 15.58 15.24 7.03
N LEU A 60 15.63 16.28 6.19
CA LEU A 60 16.49 16.32 5.00
C LEU A 60 17.97 16.08 5.33
N ALA A 61 18.44 16.50 6.51
CA ALA A 61 19.80 16.23 6.99
C ALA A 61 20.07 14.73 7.19
N ALA A 62 19.15 13.99 7.82
CA ALA A 62 19.24 12.55 7.99
C ALA A 62 19.17 11.82 6.65
N LEU A 63 18.29 12.24 5.75
CA LEU A 63 18.20 11.68 4.39
C LEU A 63 19.49 11.91 3.58
N ARG A 64 20.10 13.11 3.69
CA ARG A 64 21.39 13.41 3.08
C ARG A 64 22.51 12.54 3.67
N PHE A 65 22.51 12.31 4.98
CA PHE A 65 23.46 11.39 5.61
C PHE A 65 23.30 9.95 5.12
N LEU A 66 22.08 9.40 5.16
CA LEU A 66 21.79 8.05 4.65
C LEU A 66 22.14 7.92 3.16
N SER A 67 21.91 8.95 2.36
CA SER A 67 22.28 8.96 0.94
C SER A 67 23.79 8.90 0.68
N ARG A 68 24.60 9.39 1.63
CA ARG A 68 26.06 9.33 1.54
C ARG A 68 26.57 7.93 1.89
N ILE A 69 25.89 7.23 2.80
CA ILE A 69 26.20 5.85 3.22
C ILE A 69 25.75 4.86 2.14
N TYR A 70 24.59 5.11 1.54
CA TYR A 70 23.95 4.22 0.57
C TYR A 70 24.14 4.68 -0.88
N LYS A 71 25.28 5.33 -1.19
CA LYS A 71 25.60 5.75 -2.55
C LYS A 71 25.49 4.56 -3.52
N PRO A 72 25.00 4.78 -4.75
CA PRO A 72 25.06 3.74 -5.77
C PRO A 72 26.54 3.36 -5.96
N ASN A 73 26.89 2.11 -5.68
CA ASN A 73 28.22 1.61 -6.01
C ASN A 73 28.37 1.68 -7.53
N SER A 74 29.36 2.43 -7.99
CA SER A 74 29.77 2.53 -9.39
C SER A 74 30.71 1.39 -9.82
N SER A 75 30.84 0.32 -9.02
CA SER A 75 31.75 -0.78 -9.33
C SER A 75 31.08 -1.83 -10.23
N SER A 76 31.71 -2.12 -11.37
CA SER A 76 31.36 -3.16 -12.36
C SER A 76 31.31 -4.59 -11.80
N ASN A 77 31.85 -4.80 -10.60
CA ASN A 77 31.61 -5.98 -9.78
C ASN A 77 30.45 -5.64 -8.84
N GLY A 78 29.24 -6.11 -9.14
CA GLY A 78 28.06 -5.85 -8.31
C GLY A 78 28.37 -6.03 -6.83
N PRO A 79 27.81 -5.19 -5.94
CA PRO A 79 28.23 -5.13 -4.54
C PRO A 79 28.21 -6.54 -3.94
N ARG A 80 29.37 -6.98 -3.41
CA ARG A 80 29.37 -8.07 -2.43
C ARG A 80 28.50 -7.57 -1.28
N GLU A 81 27.32 -8.16 -1.13
CA GLU A 81 26.44 -7.78 -0.04
C GLU A 81 27.19 -7.95 1.27
N PRO A 82 27.20 -6.93 2.15
CA PRO A 82 27.69 -7.15 3.50
C PRO A 82 26.83 -8.26 4.08
N LYS A 83 27.48 -9.36 4.52
CA LYS A 83 26.81 -10.36 5.35
C LYS A 83 26.13 -9.58 6.48
N PRO A 84 24.82 -9.73 6.71
CA PRO A 84 24.23 -9.19 7.92
C PRO A 84 25.06 -9.69 9.11
N ILE A 85 25.45 -8.76 9.98
CA ILE A 85 26.07 -9.12 11.25
C ILE A 85 24.93 -9.66 12.11
N SER A 86 24.62 -10.94 11.91
CA SER A 86 23.76 -11.70 12.79
C SER A 86 24.66 -12.21 13.92
N PRO A 87 24.45 -11.78 15.17
CA PRO A 87 25.29 -12.21 16.29
C PRO A 87 25.13 -13.71 16.64
N TYR A 88 24.33 -14.48 15.90
CA TYR A 88 23.98 -15.86 16.25
C TYR A 88 24.10 -16.82 15.07
N SER A 89 24.65 -18.01 15.34
CA SER A 89 24.60 -19.17 14.44
C SER A 89 23.15 -19.66 14.31
N LEU A 90 22.65 -19.79 13.08
CA LEU A 90 21.24 -20.03 12.76
C LEU A 90 20.90 -21.48 12.39
N GLU A 91 21.82 -22.43 12.58
CA GLU A 91 21.69 -23.81 12.09
C GLU A 91 20.65 -24.66 12.82
N SER A 92 20.03 -24.17 13.90
CA SER A 92 19.16 -24.96 14.78
C SER A 92 17.71 -24.48 14.91
N ILE A 93 17.25 -23.60 14.01
CA ILE A 93 15.89 -23.04 14.09
C ILE A 93 14.96 -23.87 13.20
N PRO A 94 13.87 -24.48 13.73
CA PRO A 94 12.83 -25.04 12.87
C PRO A 94 12.31 -23.94 11.95
N ASN A 95 11.85 -24.30 10.74
CA ASN A 95 11.36 -23.37 9.74
C ASN A 95 10.53 -22.24 10.35
N PRO A 96 11.00 -20.98 10.40
CA PRO A 96 10.25 -19.92 11.07
C PRO A 96 8.87 -19.62 10.45
N TRP A 97 8.54 -20.12 9.26
CA TRP A 97 7.20 -20.07 8.68
C TRP A 97 6.34 -21.25 9.07
N GLU A 98 6.92 -22.44 9.28
CA GLU A 98 6.22 -23.48 10.05
C GLU A 98 5.96 -22.92 11.45
N ALA A 99 6.88 -22.16 12.05
CA ALA A 99 6.61 -21.47 13.31
C ALA A 99 5.55 -20.36 13.19
N ILE A 100 5.42 -19.61 12.08
CA ILE A 100 4.32 -18.64 11.86
C ILE A 100 2.99 -19.37 11.61
N GLU A 101 2.98 -20.40 10.76
CA GLU A 101 1.82 -21.25 10.47
C GLU A 101 1.35 -21.96 11.75
N LEU A 102 2.27 -22.54 12.53
CA LEU A 102 2.01 -23.21 13.80
C LEU A 102 1.69 -22.22 14.93
N SER A 103 2.35 -21.05 14.99
CA SER A 103 2.12 -20.06 16.06
C SER A 103 0.76 -19.35 15.98
N ARG A 104 0.09 -19.51 14.84
CA ARG A 104 -1.23 -18.96 14.60
C ARG A 104 -2.30 -20.04 14.46
N GLY A 105 -1.93 -21.28 14.82
CA GLY A 105 -2.82 -22.43 14.77
C GLY A 105 -3.35 -22.74 13.37
N ALA A 106 -2.55 -22.52 12.33
CA ALA A 106 -2.93 -22.71 10.93
C ALA A 106 -4.22 -21.95 10.53
N ARG A 107 -4.53 -20.81 11.16
CA ARG A 107 -5.69 -20.00 10.80
C ARG A 107 -5.45 -19.30 9.45
N SER A 108 -5.68 -20.06 8.38
CA SER A 108 -5.84 -19.53 7.02
C SER A 108 -7.24 -18.93 6.93
N PHE A 109 -7.34 -17.66 6.52
CA PHE A 109 -8.64 -17.03 6.34
C PHE A 109 -9.44 -17.76 5.28
N ARG A 110 -10.62 -18.26 5.66
CA ARG A 110 -11.54 -18.86 4.69
C ARG A 110 -12.17 -17.78 3.83
N ARG A 111 -12.64 -18.16 2.64
CA ARG A 111 -13.35 -17.27 1.71
C ARG A 111 -14.40 -16.41 2.42
N ASP A 112 -15.27 -17.02 3.20
CA ASP A 112 -16.39 -16.34 3.85
C ASP A 112 -15.90 -15.37 4.95
N GLU A 113 -14.82 -15.71 5.64
CA GLU A 113 -14.20 -14.84 6.66
C GLU A 113 -13.59 -13.60 6.01
N ILE A 114 -12.97 -13.75 4.84
CA ILE A 114 -12.44 -12.61 4.06
C ILE A 114 -13.61 -11.70 3.63
N LEU A 115 -14.64 -12.28 3.02
CA LEU A 115 -15.77 -11.50 2.52
C LEU A 115 -16.51 -10.80 3.67
N GLN A 116 -16.71 -11.49 4.79
CA GLN A 116 -17.31 -10.90 5.99
C GLN A 116 -16.45 -9.74 6.50
N CYS A 117 -15.15 -9.96 6.71
CA CYS A 117 -14.24 -8.93 7.19
C CYS A 117 -14.26 -7.69 6.29
N VAL A 118 -14.14 -7.86 4.98
CA VAL A 118 -14.08 -6.71 4.06
C VAL A 118 -15.43 -5.99 4.01
N ASN A 119 -16.55 -6.70 4.21
CA ASN A 119 -17.87 -6.07 4.33
C ASN A 119 -18.07 -5.30 5.64
N GLU A 120 -17.30 -5.60 6.69
CA GLU A 120 -17.31 -4.89 7.97
C GLU A 120 -16.42 -3.63 7.96
N LEU A 121 -15.61 -3.43 6.92
CA LEU A 121 -14.88 -2.18 6.72
C LEU A 121 -15.86 -1.02 6.45
N PRO A 122 -15.46 0.25 6.69
CA PRO A 122 -16.34 1.42 6.48
C PRO A 122 -16.95 1.52 5.07
N SER A 123 -16.30 0.89 4.09
CA SER A 123 -16.85 0.61 2.77
C SER A 123 -16.40 -0.79 2.34
N PRO A 124 -17.23 -1.58 1.66
CA PRO A 124 -16.87 -2.93 1.21
C PRO A 124 -15.95 -2.90 -0.02
N HIS A 125 -14.87 -2.12 0.04
CA HIS A 125 -13.90 -1.93 -1.03
C HIS A 125 -12.47 -2.02 -0.50
N LEU A 126 -11.78 -3.09 -0.90
CA LEU A 126 -10.37 -3.32 -0.59
C LEU A 126 -9.48 -3.00 -1.79
N VAL A 127 -8.50 -2.13 -1.59
CA VAL A 127 -7.56 -1.69 -2.63
C VAL A 127 -6.15 -2.17 -2.31
N PHE A 128 -5.51 -2.85 -3.26
CA PHE A 128 -4.09 -3.12 -3.30
C PHE A 128 -3.41 -2.11 -4.23
N LEU A 129 -2.65 -1.19 -3.66
CA LEU A 129 -1.84 -0.21 -4.38
C LEU A 129 -0.36 -0.56 -4.21
N GLY A 130 0.27 -1.10 -5.24
CA GLY A 130 1.67 -1.50 -5.14
C GLY A 130 2.26 -2.10 -6.40
N ASP A 131 3.45 -2.66 -6.26
CA ASP A 131 4.22 -3.19 -7.38
C ASP A 131 3.82 -4.63 -7.76
N SER A 132 4.69 -5.30 -8.50
CA SER A 132 4.47 -6.66 -8.98
C SER A 132 4.40 -7.69 -7.86
N THR A 133 4.96 -7.41 -6.69
CA THR A 133 4.82 -8.28 -5.50
C THR A 133 3.46 -8.12 -4.84
N SER A 134 2.88 -6.91 -4.85
CA SER A 134 1.48 -6.70 -4.44
C SER A 134 0.49 -7.33 -5.41
N ARG A 135 0.83 -7.39 -6.70
CA ARG A 135 0.03 -8.11 -7.71
C ARG A 135 -0.05 -9.60 -7.38
N ASP A 136 1.07 -10.22 -7.01
CA ASP A 136 1.09 -11.63 -6.66
C ASP A 136 0.22 -11.92 -5.42
N LEU A 137 0.27 -11.04 -4.42
CA LEU A 137 -0.62 -11.12 -3.25
C LEU A 137 -2.09 -10.95 -3.63
N PHE A 138 -2.41 -10.01 -4.51
CA PHE A 138 -3.77 -9.83 -5.01
C PHE A 138 -4.26 -11.07 -5.76
N ASN A 139 -3.42 -11.67 -6.60
CA ASN A 139 -3.76 -12.92 -7.30
C ASN A 139 -3.91 -14.10 -6.33
N ALA A 140 -3.10 -14.18 -5.27
CA ALA A 140 -3.27 -15.17 -4.21
C ALA A 140 -4.61 -14.99 -3.47
N LEU A 141 -5.01 -13.73 -3.21
CA LEU A 141 -6.32 -13.41 -2.67
C LEU A 141 -7.45 -13.83 -3.61
N MET A 142 -7.36 -13.54 -4.91
CA MET A 142 -8.38 -13.96 -5.89
C MET A 142 -8.52 -15.48 -5.95
N LYS A 143 -7.41 -16.22 -5.91
CA LYS A 143 -7.40 -17.69 -5.84
C LYS A 143 -8.12 -18.17 -4.57
N ARG A 144 -7.85 -17.57 -3.42
CA ARG A 144 -8.49 -17.90 -2.13
C ARG A 144 -9.99 -17.58 -2.12
N LEU A 145 -10.39 -16.54 -2.82
CA LEU A 145 -11.80 -16.19 -3.09
C LEU A 145 -12.40 -17.02 -4.24
N SER A 146 -11.75 -18.10 -4.67
CA SER A 146 -12.15 -18.98 -5.79
C SER A 146 -12.59 -18.20 -7.04
N SER A 147 -11.95 -17.06 -7.29
CA SER A 147 -12.25 -16.18 -8.41
C SER A 147 -11.32 -16.52 -9.58
N PRO A 148 -11.84 -16.66 -10.81
CA PRO A 148 -11.00 -16.83 -11.99
C PRO A 148 -10.28 -15.53 -12.38
N PHE A 149 -10.62 -14.39 -11.74
CA PHE A 149 -10.01 -13.12 -12.02
C PHE A 149 -8.54 -13.10 -11.59
N SER A 150 -7.68 -12.67 -12.51
CA SER A 150 -6.26 -12.52 -12.27
C SER A 150 -5.75 -11.29 -13.01
N ILE A 151 -4.78 -10.62 -12.40
CA ILE A 151 -4.04 -9.54 -13.04
C ILE A 151 -2.77 -10.18 -13.60
N ASN A 152 -2.78 -10.48 -14.90
CA ASN A 152 -1.69 -11.15 -15.59
C ASN A 152 -0.80 -10.13 -16.28
N ALA A 153 0.51 -10.17 -16.02
CA ALA A 153 1.50 -9.34 -16.70
C ALA A 153 2.54 -10.18 -17.41
N THR A 154 2.92 -9.74 -18.62
CA THR A 154 4.03 -10.34 -19.36
C THR A 154 5.35 -9.67 -18.98
N HIS A 155 5.30 -8.44 -18.45
CA HIS A 155 6.46 -7.72 -17.93
C HIS A 155 6.22 -7.18 -16.50
N PRO A 156 7.24 -7.14 -15.62
CA PRO A 156 7.09 -6.57 -14.27
C PRO A 156 6.71 -5.08 -14.22
N PHE A 157 6.81 -4.36 -15.34
CA PHE A 157 6.46 -2.93 -15.43
C PHE A 157 5.12 -2.65 -16.10
N ASP A 158 4.37 -3.68 -16.50
CA ASP A 158 3.07 -3.48 -17.14
C ASP A 158 2.14 -2.75 -16.18
N SER A 159 1.75 -1.53 -16.57
CA SER A 159 0.84 -0.69 -15.79
C SER A 159 -0.56 -1.28 -15.83
N GLN A 160 -0.86 -2.14 -14.87
CA GLN A 160 -2.13 -2.83 -14.78
C GLN A 160 -2.99 -2.27 -13.66
N LYS A 161 -4.28 -2.19 -13.94
CA LYS A 161 -5.32 -1.90 -12.97
C LYS A 161 -6.46 -2.84 -13.28
N GLY A 162 -7.07 -3.41 -12.26
CA GLY A 162 -8.28 -4.19 -12.42
C GLY A 162 -9.09 -4.18 -11.14
N SER A 163 -10.41 -4.30 -11.31
CA SER A 163 -11.36 -4.40 -10.23
C SER A 163 -12.31 -5.56 -10.50
N ILE A 164 -12.70 -6.26 -9.44
CA ILE A 164 -13.75 -7.27 -9.49
C ILE A 164 -14.66 -7.10 -8.28
N ALA A 165 -15.97 -7.26 -8.51
CA ALA A 165 -16.95 -7.38 -7.45
C ALA A 165 -17.22 -8.86 -7.17
N ILE A 166 -17.16 -9.26 -5.91
CA ILE A 166 -17.54 -10.59 -5.43
C ILE A 166 -18.57 -10.38 -4.33
N SER A 167 -19.81 -10.80 -4.59
CA SER A 167 -20.96 -10.44 -3.75
C SER A 167 -21.08 -8.90 -3.63
N ASN A 168 -21.14 -8.36 -2.41
CA ASN A 168 -21.24 -6.92 -2.16
C ASN A 168 -19.87 -6.24 -1.99
N THR A 169 -18.77 -6.97 -2.23
CA THR A 169 -17.41 -6.52 -1.97
C THR A 169 -16.66 -6.25 -3.26
N THR A 170 -16.00 -5.08 -3.35
CA THR A 170 -15.11 -4.75 -4.47
C THR A 170 -13.65 -4.96 -4.07
N PHE A 171 -12.89 -5.63 -4.93
CA PHE A 171 -11.46 -5.79 -4.80
C PHE A 171 -10.77 -5.10 -5.98
N THR A 172 -9.81 -4.24 -5.70
CA THR A 172 -9.08 -3.50 -6.73
C THR A 172 -7.58 -3.69 -6.58
N PHE A 173 -6.90 -3.95 -7.69
CA PHE A 173 -5.46 -3.82 -7.80
C PHE A 173 -5.12 -2.62 -8.69
N SER A 174 -4.14 -1.82 -8.27
CA SER A 174 -3.60 -0.69 -9.02
C SER A 174 -2.07 -0.72 -8.98
N PHE A 175 -1.44 -0.94 -10.12
CA PHE A 175 0.01 -1.05 -10.21
C PHE A 175 0.71 0.28 -9.93
N LEU A 176 1.73 0.21 -9.08
CA LEU A 176 2.58 1.32 -8.67
C LEU A 176 4.05 0.99 -8.92
N ARG A 177 4.65 1.65 -9.91
CA ARG A 177 6.09 1.57 -10.18
C ARG A 177 6.89 2.66 -9.45
N ASP A 178 6.35 3.87 -9.45
CA ASP A 178 7.00 5.07 -8.93
C ASP A 178 6.10 5.71 -7.89
N ILE A 179 6.64 5.97 -6.70
CA ILE A 179 5.91 6.55 -5.59
C ILE A 179 5.29 7.91 -5.93
N ALA A 180 5.90 8.68 -6.82
CA ALA A 180 5.35 9.96 -7.27
C ALA A 180 4.00 9.81 -7.98
N MET A 181 3.68 8.62 -8.48
CA MET A 181 2.39 8.32 -9.11
C MET A 181 1.32 7.85 -8.12
N ALA A 182 1.67 7.56 -6.86
CA ALA A 182 0.75 6.96 -5.91
C ALA A 182 -0.53 7.78 -5.67
N PRO A 183 -0.49 9.12 -5.53
CA PRO A 183 -1.71 9.94 -5.44
C PRO A 183 -2.68 9.70 -6.60
N LYS A 184 -2.20 9.85 -7.84
CA LYS A 184 -3.01 9.64 -9.06
C LYS A 184 -3.54 8.21 -9.16
N ARG A 185 -2.75 7.21 -8.75
CA ARG A 185 -3.16 5.81 -8.75
C ARG A 185 -4.24 5.53 -7.72
N LEU A 186 -4.16 6.16 -6.54
CA LEU A 186 -5.18 6.07 -5.50
C LEU A 186 -6.48 6.76 -5.93
N ASP A 187 -6.40 7.90 -6.61
CA ASP A 187 -7.59 8.59 -7.13
C ASP A 187 -8.34 7.76 -8.17
N GLY A 188 -7.60 7.04 -9.00
CA GLY A 188 -8.18 6.07 -9.92
C GLY A 188 -8.93 4.94 -9.22
N CYS A 189 -8.75 4.69 -7.92
CA CYS A 189 -9.41 3.61 -7.20
C CYS A 189 -10.79 3.99 -6.63
N GLY A 190 -11.27 5.22 -6.83
CA GLY A 190 -12.57 5.68 -6.31
C GLY A 190 -12.47 6.41 -4.97
N ASN A 191 -13.63 6.81 -4.44
CA ASN A 191 -13.73 7.61 -3.21
C ASN A 191 -14.19 6.82 -1.98
N GLN A 192 -14.85 5.68 -2.18
CA GLN A 192 -15.35 4.82 -1.10
C GLN A 192 -14.43 3.62 -0.95
N ILE A 193 -13.29 3.82 -0.29
CA ILE A 193 -12.33 2.74 0.02
C ILE A 193 -12.47 2.43 1.51
N GLY A 194 -12.68 1.17 1.87
CA GLY A 194 -12.71 0.74 3.28
C GLY A 194 -11.39 0.18 3.77
N GLY A 195 -10.56 -0.34 2.85
CA GLY A 195 -9.22 -0.82 3.16
C GLY A 195 -8.22 -0.50 2.06
N LEU A 196 -7.03 -0.05 2.44
CA LEU A 196 -5.92 0.22 1.53
C LEU A 196 -4.67 -0.54 1.98
N ILE A 197 -4.23 -1.49 1.15
CA ILE A 197 -2.97 -2.21 1.30
C ILE A 197 -1.96 -1.57 0.34
N PHE A 198 -0.98 -0.89 0.92
CA PHE A 198 0.02 -0.12 0.21
C PHE A 198 1.40 -0.79 0.26
N ASN A 199 2.10 -0.80 -0.88
CA ASN A 199 3.49 -1.21 -0.97
C ASN A 199 4.23 -0.36 -2.02
N SER A 200 5.46 0.04 -1.72
CA SER A 200 6.34 0.73 -2.66
C SER A 200 7.80 0.56 -2.24
N GLY A 201 8.73 0.82 -3.16
CA GLY A 201 10.17 0.84 -2.88
C GLY A 201 10.99 -0.15 -3.69
N LEU A 202 10.41 -1.27 -4.18
CA LEU A 202 11.14 -2.25 -4.98
C LEU A 202 11.75 -1.60 -6.23
N TRP A 203 10.91 -0.93 -7.03
CA TRP A 203 11.33 -0.34 -8.30
C TRP A 203 12.04 1.00 -8.16
N GLU A 204 11.93 1.65 -6.99
CA GLU A 204 12.67 2.89 -6.69
C GLU A 204 14.18 2.68 -6.65
N GLN A 205 14.61 1.46 -6.38
CA GLN A 205 16.02 1.07 -6.45
C GLN A 205 16.57 1.08 -7.89
N THR A 206 15.69 0.92 -8.87
CA THR A 206 16.03 0.80 -10.30
C THR A 206 15.89 2.11 -11.07
N ASN A 207 15.29 3.13 -10.47
CA ASN A 207 15.08 4.41 -11.12
C ASN A 207 16.42 5.13 -11.30
N ALA A 208 16.76 5.46 -12.54
CA ALA A 208 17.86 6.38 -12.83
C ALA A 208 17.51 7.73 -12.19
N VAL A 209 18.37 8.21 -11.29
CA VAL A 209 18.19 9.52 -10.65
C VAL A 209 19.21 10.48 -11.26
N PRO A 210 18.83 11.73 -11.58
CA PRO A 210 19.80 12.74 -12.01
C PRO A 210 20.97 12.79 -11.04
N GLN A 211 22.20 12.95 -11.55
CA GLN A 211 23.45 12.82 -10.77
C GLN A 211 23.47 13.66 -9.47
N ASN A 212 22.64 14.71 -9.39
CA ASN A 212 22.60 15.64 -8.28
C ASN A 212 21.45 15.39 -7.28
N THR A 213 20.61 14.38 -7.46
CA THR A 213 19.50 14.05 -6.55
C THR A 213 19.67 12.65 -5.97
N SER A 214 19.51 12.50 -4.65
CA SER A 214 19.49 11.17 -4.04
C SER A 214 18.14 10.48 -4.29
N TYR A 215 18.17 9.19 -4.66
CA TYR A 215 16.95 8.37 -4.77
C TYR A 215 16.15 8.33 -3.46
N LEU A 216 16.83 8.34 -2.30
CA LEU A 216 16.17 8.39 -0.99
C LEU A 216 15.41 9.69 -0.76
N ILE A 217 15.97 10.83 -1.23
CA ILE A 217 15.28 12.13 -1.13
C ILE A 217 14.05 12.15 -2.04
N ARG A 218 14.17 11.64 -3.27
CA ARG A 218 13.02 11.50 -4.18
C ARG A 218 11.95 10.61 -3.58
N TYR A 219 12.33 9.47 -3.04
CA TYR A 219 11.42 8.53 -2.40
C TYR A 219 10.72 9.14 -1.19
N ALA A 220 11.48 9.77 -0.28
CA ALA A 220 10.92 10.45 0.89
C ALA A 220 9.89 11.52 0.48
N LYS A 221 10.22 12.37 -0.51
CA LYS A 221 9.27 13.36 -1.03
C LYS A 221 8.00 12.72 -1.60
N GLY A 222 8.15 11.63 -2.36
CA GLY A 222 7.03 10.90 -2.92
C GLY A 222 6.14 10.28 -1.85
N ILE A 223 6.72 9.60 -0.85
CA ILE A 223 5.99 9.02 0.27
C ILE A 223 5.29 10.11 1.08
N SER A 224 5.97 11.23 1.38
CA SER A 224 5.34 12.37 2.08
C SER A 224 4.18 12.96 1.27
N SER A 225 4.32 13.09 -0.05
CA SER A 225 3.25 13.58 -0.91
C SER A 225 2.07 12.62 -0.94
N PHE A 226 2.33 11.31 -1.01
CA PHE A 226 1.29 10.28 -0.93
C PHE A 226 0.59 10.27 0.42
N ALA A 227 1.34 10.35 1.51
CA ALA A 227 0.84 10.45 2.88
C ALA A 227 -0.15 11.63 3.03
N LEU A 228 0.27 12.82 2.61
CA LEU A 228 -0.59 14.01 2.60
C LEU A 228 -1.86 13.80 1.77
N HIS A 229 -1.70 13.25 0.55
CA HIS A 229 -2.85 12.97 -0.33
C HIS A 229 -3.84 11.98 0.29
N VAL A 230 -3.37 10.96 1.01
CA VAL A 230 -4.23 10.02 1.74
C VAL A 230 -5.04 10.75 2.82
N LYS A 231 -4.43 11.67 3.57
CA LYS A 231 -5.15 12.50 4.56
C LYS A 231 -6.20 13.38 3.89
N GLU A 232 -5.83 14.04 2.80
CA GLU A 232 -6.73 14.93 2.04
C GLU A 232 -7.91 14.17 1.45
N LYS A 233 -7.66 12.95 0.93
CA LYS A 233 -8.68 12.12 0.29
C LYS A 233 -9.68 11.52 1.27
N PHE A 234 -9.22 11.08 2.44
CA PHE A 234 -10.06 10.33 3.40
C PHE A 234 -10.41 11.11 4.67
N GLY A 235 -9.87 12.32 4.85
CA GLY A 235 -10.18 13.19 5.98
C GLY A 235 -9.47 12.82 7.28
N GLU A 236 -9.96 13.40 8.38
CA GLU A 236 -9.35 13.24 9.71
C GLU A 236 -9.54 11.83 10.29
N ASP A 237 -10.61 11.14 9.88
CA ASP A 237 -11.05 9.82 10.36
C ASP A 237 -10.04 8.67 10.11
N VAL A 238 -9.00 8.90 9.31
CA VAL A 238 -7.87 7.99 9.10
C VAL A 238 -7.09 7.81 10.39
N GLY A 239 -7.04 6.57 10.90
CA GLY A 239 -6.37 6.22 12.16
C GLY A 239 -7.30 6.20 13.37
N GLU A 240 -8.48 6.82 13.29
CA GLU A 240 -9.48 6.86 14.38
C GLU A 240 -10.57 5.78 14.25
N GLY A 241 -10.55 4.99 13.16
CA GLY A 241 -11.46 3.84 12.97
C GLY A 241 -12.77 4.16 12.25
N LYS A 242 -12.98 5.42 11.85
CA LYS A 242 -14.10 5.84 10.99
C LYS A 242 -13.72 5.91 9.51
N GLY A 243 -12.43 6.07 9.20
CA GLY A 243 -11.88 6.07 7.85
C GLY A 243 -11.33 4.70 7.42
N PRO A 244 -10.79 4.58 6.19
CA PRO A 244 -10.25 3.32 5.70
C PRO A 244 -9.17 2.74 6.62
N ARG A 245 -9.13 1.41 6.72
CA ARG A 245 -8.01 0.68 7.32
C ARG A 245 -6.79 0.81 6.39
N LEU A 246 -5.71 1.38 6.89
CA LEU A 246 -4.50 1.62 6.11
C LEU A 246 -3.41 0.65 6.54
N ILE A 247 -2.98 -0.21 5.63
CA ILE A 247 -1.92 -1.19 5.84
C ILE A 247 -0.76 -0.83 4.93
N TRP A 248 0.43 -0.65 5.50
CA TRP A 248 1.66 -0.57 4.73
C TRP A 248 2.45 -1.86 4.90
N ARG A 249 2.64 -2.56 3.78
CA ARG A 249 3.51 -3.73 3.69
C ARG A 249 4.90 -3.26 3.28
N SER A 250 5.92 -3.50 4.11
CA SER A 250 7.32 -3.20 3.74
C SER A 250 7.79 -4.06 2.57
N THR A 251 8.69 -3.56 1.72
CA THR A 251 9.31 -4.37 0.66
C THR A 251 10.13 -5.50 1.29
N THR A 252 9.96 -6.73 0.78
CA THR A 252 10.70 -7.90 1.25
C THR A 252 12.19 -7.83 0.88
N PRO A 253 13.07 -8.52 1.63
CA PRO A 253 14.45 -8.72 1.21
C PRO A 253 14.52 -9.43 -0.16
N ILE A 254 15.58 -9.12 -0.90
CA ILE A 254 15.88 -9.67 -2.22
C ILE A 254 16.89 -10.81 -2.04
N ASP A 255 16.58 -11.97 -2.61
CA ASP A 255 17.52 -13.07 -2.75
C ASP A 255 18.37 -12.92 -4.01
N PHE A 256 19.59 -12.41 -3.82
CA PHE A 256 20.58 -12.25 -4.88
C PHE A 256 21.07 -13.58 -5.45
N SER A 257 20.84 -14.72 -4.80
CA SER A 257 21.28 -16.02 -5.34
C SER A 257 20.50 -16.42 -6.60
N VAL A 258 19.23 -16.00 -6.70
CA VAL A 258 18.32 -16.31 -7.81
C VAL A 258 17.91 -15.08 -8.63
N LEU A 259 18.40 -13.88 -8.26
CA LEU A 259 18.24 -12.65 -9.02
C LEU A 259 19.11 -12.66 -10.29
N ASP A 260 18.57 -12.18 -11.41
CA ASP A 260 19.31 -12.07 -12.66
C ASP A 260 20.42 -11.01 -12.61
N ALA A 261 21.43 -11.16 -13.48
CA ALA A 261 22.62 -10.32 -13.51
C ALA A 261 22.31 -8.84 -13.73
N TRP A 262 21.31 -8.51 -14.55
CA TRP A 262 20.95 -7.12 -14.82
C TRP A 262 20.39 -6.45 -13.56
N ARG A 263 19.43 -7.08 -12.86
CA ARG A 263 18.82 -6.52 -11.63
C ARG A 263 19.81 -6.41 -10.48
N LYS A 264 20.79 -7.31 -10.39
CA LYS A 264 21.89 -7.27 -9.40
C LYS A 264 22.70 -5.98 -9.42
N THR A 265 22.74 -5.28 -10.56
CA THR A 265 23.49 -4.01 -10.67
C THR A 265 22.76 -2.83 -10.00
N TRP A 266 21.44 -2.92 -9.83
CA TRP A 266 20.59 -1.82 -9.36
C TRP A 266 20.03 -2.04 -7.96
N MET A 267 19.72 -3.28 -7.60
CA MET A 267 19.04 -3.63 -6.35
C MET A 267 20.03 -3.93 -5.23
N SER A 268 19.67 -3.63 -3.98
CA SER A 268 20.38 -4.12 -2.79
C SER A 268 19.47 -4.17 -1.56
N ASN A 269 19.70 -5.16 -0.68
CA ASN A 269 18.96 -5.24 0.58
C ASN A 269 19.21 -4.05 1.51
N THR A 270 20.36 -3.40 1.36
CA THR A 270 20.67 -2.16 2.05
C THR A 270 19.77 -1.01 1.58
N LYS A 271 19.52 -0.90 0.26
CA LYS A 271 18.56 0.07 -0.29
C LYS A 271 17.13 -0.24 0.16
N VAL A 272 16.73 -1.52 0.14
CA VAL A 272 15.41 -1.97 0.64
C VAL A 272 15.19 -1.49 2.08
N ARG A 273 16.14 -1.77 2.98
CA ARG A 273 16.07 -1.33 4.38
C ARG A 273 15.94 0.19 4.50
N ALA A 274 16.79 0.95 3.80
CA ALA A 274 16.72 2.41 3.84
C ALA A 274 15.37 2.96 3.35
N LEU A 275 14.78 2.37 2.31
CA LEU A 275 13.46 2.76 1.81
C LEU A 275 12.36 2.40 2.81
N ASN A 276 12.39 1.19 3.37
CA ASN A 276 11.43 0.76 4.38
C ASN A 276 11.50 1.63 5.64
N ASP A 277 12.69 1.98 6.13
CA ASP A 277 12.85 2.86 7.30
C ASP A 277 12.23 4.24 7.06
N ILE A 278 12.43 4.81 5.86
CA ILE A 278 11.85 6.11 5.48
C ILE A 278 10.32 5.99 5.40
N ALA A 279 9.82 4.97 4.71
CA ALA A 279 8.39 4.75 4.55
C ALA A 279 7.70 4.53 5.90
N GLY A 280 8.27 3.69 6.77
CA GLY A 280 7.71 3.40 8.08
C GLY A 280 7.60 4.64 8.96
N ARG A 281 8.65 5.47 9.00
CA ARG A 281 8.63 6.73 9.76
C ARG A 281 7.56 7.71 9.28
N ILE A 282 7.37 7.83 7.96
CA ILE A 282 6.40 8.78 7.40
C ILE A 282 4.97 8.23 7.50
N LEU A 283 4.77 6.95 7.15
CA LEU A 283 3.44 6.34 7.11
C LEU A 283 2.89 6.02 8.50
N SER A 284 3.74 5.81 9.52
CA SER A 284 3.24 5.66 10.90
C SER A 284 2.58 6.93 11.42
N VAL A 285 3.07 8.12 11.01
CA VAL A 285 2.44 9.42 11.34
C VAL A 285 1.05 9.52 10.70
N MET A 286 0.85 8.82 9.58
CA MET A 286 -0.41 8.75 8.84
C MET A 286 -1.41 7.73 9.38
N GLY A 287 -1.08 7.02 10.46
CA GLY A 287 -1.93 5.95 10.98
C GLY A 287 -1.95 4.70 10.10
N PHE A 288 -0.96 4.50 9.22
CA PHE A 288 -0.77 3.20 8.58
C PHE A 288 -0.26 2.19 9.61
N GLU A 289 -0.90 1.04 9.63
CA GLU A 289 -0.39 -0.14 10.33
C GLU A 289 0.71 -0.79 9.47
N GLN A 290 1.89 -0.95 10.06
CA GLN A 290 3.05 -1.52 9.38
C GLN A 290 3.05 -3.04 9.49
N ILE A 291 3.18 -3.71 8.34
CA ILE A 291 3.55 -5.12 8.25
C ILE A 291 5.01 -5.18 7.82
N ASP A 292 5.90 -5.37 8.79
CA ASP A 292 7.35 -5.42 8.60
C ASP A 292 7.80 -6.79 8.11
N LEU A 293 7.62 -7.00 6.81
CA LEU A 293 8.14 -8.18 6.12
C LEU A 293 9.67 -8.20 6.07
N THR A 294 10.36 -7.07 6.20
CA THR A 294 11.84 -7.11 6.19
C THR A 294 12.34 -7.88 7.39
N SER A 295 11.91 -7.48 8.60
CA SER A 295 12.29 -8.18 9.82
C SER A 295 11.77 -9.62 9.84
N LEU A 296 10.57 -9.84 9.30
CA LEU A 296 10.02 -11.19 9.16
C LEU A 296 10.95 -12.10 8.34
N PHE A 297 11.45 -11.63 7.20
CA PHE A 297 12.22 -12.46 6.26
C PHE A 297 13.75 -12.45 6.48
N VAL A 298 14.31 -11.64 7.39
CA VAL A 298 15.77 -11.60 7.67
C VAL A 298 16.32 -12.99 8.09
N PRO A 299 15.72 -13.72 9.05
CA PRO A 299 16.21 -15.06 9.42
C PRO A 299 16.20 -16.07 8.27
N PHE A 300 15.32 -15.86 7.28
CA PHE A 300 15.12 -16.73 6.13
C PHE A 300 16.16 -16.48 5.05
N TRP A 301 16.45 -15.20 4.80
CA TRP A 301 17.49 -14.76 3.87
C TRP A 301 18.89 -15.22 4.31
N GLU A 302 19.11 -15.47 5.59
CA GLU A 302 20.40 -15.95 6.10
C GLU A 302 20.58 -17.47 5.92
N SER A 303 19.51 -18.27 5.80
CA SER A 303 19.57 -19.72 5.55
C SER A 303 19.61 -20.09 4.06
N LYS A 304 20.51 -21.00 3.65
CA LYS A 304 20.66 -21.40 2.22
C LYS A 304 19.54 -22.32 1.71
N SER A 305 19.03 -23.22 2.54
CA SER A 305 17.93 -24.14 2.17
C SER A 305 16.63 -23.37 1.97
N ASN A 306 16.34 -22.45 2.88
CA ASN A 306 15.06 -21.75 2.98
C ASN A 306 14.89 -20.68 1.88
N ARG A 307 16.00 -20.13 1.38
CA ARG A 307 16.05 -19.15 0.29
C ARG A 307 15.43 -19.66 -1.02
N ARG A 308 15.72 -20.91 -1.40
CA ARG A 308 15.25 -21.48 -2.68
C ARG A 308 13.74 -21.76 -2.70
N GLU A 309 13.15 -22.03 -1.55
CA GLU A 309 11.72 -22.36 -1.43
C GLU A 309 10.84 -21.11 -1.24
N GLY A 310 11.40 -20.04 -0.68
CA GLY A 310 10.65 -18.81 -0.37
C GLY A 310 10.61 -17.77 -1.49
N TRP A 311 11.56 -17.79 -2.43
CA TRP A 311 11.70 -16.76 -3.46
C TRP A 311 11.52 -17.28 -4.88
N LYS A 312 10.85 -16.46 -5.70
CA LYS A 312 10.75 -16.58 -7.14
C LYS A 312 11.45 -15.37 -7.77
N ALA A 313 12.37 -15.59 -8.70
CA ALA A 313 13.10 -14.52 -9.41
C ALA A 313 13.78 -13.47 -8.49
N GLY A 314 14.13 -13.84 -7.25
CA GLY A 314 14.92 -13.03 -6.31
C GLY A 314 14.15 -11.98 -5.53
N PHE A 315 13.00 -11.49 -5.99
CA PHE A 315 12.20 -10.49 -5.25
C PHE A 315 10.70 -10.79 -5.23
N HIS A 316 10.23 -11.73 -6.05
CA HIS A 316 8.90 -12.29 -5.86
C HIS A 316 8.96 -13.37 -4.80
N LEU A 317 7.87 -13.52 -4.05
CA LEU A 317 7.70 -14.59 -3.10
C LEU A 317 7.17 -15.84 -3.82
N SER A 318 7.47 -17.03 -3.28
CA SER A 318 6.78 -18.24 -3.71
C SER A 318 5.29 -18.18 -3.39
N GLU A 319 4.49 -19.05 -4.01
CA GLU A 319 3.04 -19.06 -3.82
C GLU A 319 2.66 -19.25 -2.34
N ARG A 320 3.24 -20.25 -1.67
CA ARG A 320 3.06 -20.49 -0.23
C ARG A 320 3.43 -19.26 0.60
N MET A 321 4.52 -18.58 0.25
CA MET A 321 4.97 -17.43 1.03
C MET A 321 4.07 -16.21 0.81
N ASN A 322 3.48 -16.05 -0.38
CA ASN A 322 2.43 -15.07 -0.61
C ASN A 322 1.16 -15.38 0.19
N GLU A 323 0.80 -16.66 0.34
CA GLU A 323 -0.34 -17.08 1.17
C GLU A 323 -0.15 -16.70 2.65
N VAL A 324 1.03 -16.97 3.22
CA VAL A 324 1.36 -16.57 4.61
C VAL A 324 1.34 -15.05 4.78
N VAL A 325 1.93 -14.31 3.85
CA VAL A 325 1.92 -12.84 3.90
C VAL A 325 0.50 -12.30 3.75
N LEU A 326 -0.34 -12.92 2.93
CA LEU A 326 -1.74 -12.55 2.79
C LEU A 326 -2.49 -12.75 4.11
N ASP A 327 -2.29 -13.87 4.82
CA ASP A 327 -2.91 -14.08 6.12
C ASP A 327 -2.47 -13.03 7.15
N VAL A 328 -1.17 -12.67 7.20
CA VAL A 328 -0.69 -11.56 8.05
C VAL A 328 -1.35 -10.23 7.70
N ILE A 329 -1.56 -9.95 6.41
CA ILE A 329 -2.25 -8.75 5.95
C ILE A 329 -3.72 -8.76 6.36
N LEU A 330 -4.40 -9.90 6.18
CA LEU A 330 -5.80 -10.05 6.53
C LEU A 330 -5.99 -9.95 8.05
N ASP A 331 -5.07 -10.46 8.86
CA ASP A 331 -5.13 -10.24 10.31
C ASP A 331 -4.93 -8.79 10.72
N GLY A 332 -4.03 -8.05 10.07
CA GLY A 332 -3.91 -6.60 10.30
C GLY A 332 -5.20 -5.86 9.87
N LEU A 333 -5.83 -6.32 8.79
CA LEU A 333 -7.04 -5.69 8.26
C LEU A 333 -8.28 -6.01 9.11
N CYS A 334 -8.44 -7.28 9.49
CA CYS A 334 -9.64 -7.89 10.07
C CYS A 334 -9.55 -8.13 11.58
N GLY A 335 -8.35 -8.10 12.16
CA GLY A 335 -8.14 -8.20 13.59
C GLY A 335 -8.52 -6.92 14.32
N PRO A 336 -8.65 -6.97 15.67
CA PRO A 336 -8.68 -5.75 16.46
C PRO A 336 -7.45 -4.91 16.11
N LYS A 337 -7.58 -3.58 16.06
CA LYS A 337 -6.45 -2.65 15.83
C LYS A 337 -5.27 -3.16 16.64
N LEU A 338 -4.25 -3.69 15.96
CA LEU A 338 -3.00 -3.99 16.64
C LEU A 338 -2.51 -2.63 17.13
N GLY A 339 -2.56 -2.41 18.44
CA GLY A 339 -1.88 -1.25 19.01
C GLY A 339 -0.48 -1.26 18.42
N LEU A 340 -0.01 -0.13 17.86
CA LEU A 340 1.33 -0.04 17.24
C LEU A 340 2.45 -0.50 18.21
N GLU A 341 2.14 -0.59 19.50
CA GLU A 341 2.94 -1.17 20.56
C GLU A 341 3.10 -2.70 20.44
N ASP A 342 2.05 -3.46 20.10
CA ASP A 342 2.06 -4.93 20.02
C ASP A 342 2.80 -5.49 18.81
N LEU A 343 2.97 -4.73 17.71
CA LEU A 343 3.80 -5.14 16.57
C LEU A 343 5.28 -4.70 16.73
N ARG A 344 5.55 -3.60 17.44
CA ARG A 344 6.92 -3.24 17.88
C ARG A 344 7.49 -4.26 18.84
N VAL A 345 6.64 -4.89 19.65
CA VAL A 345 7.00 -5.99 20.53
C VAL A 345 7.66 -7.12 19.72
N TRP A 346 7.23 -7.47 18.50
CA TRP A 346 7.89 -8.55 17.74
C TRP A 346 9.27 -8.19 17.16
N SER A 347 9.57 -6.92 16.94
CA SER A 347 10.92 -6.47 16.55
C SER A 347 11.85 -6.23 17.76
N GLN A 348 11.31 -6.30 18.99
CA GLN A 348 12.05 -6.06 20.24
C GLN A 348 12.07 -7.26 21.20
N LEU A 349 11.18 -8.23 21.05
CA LEU A 349 11.19 -9.45 21.88
C LEU A 349 12.40 -10.29 21.51
N SER A 350 13.18 -10.63 22.53
CA SER A 350 14.16 -11.69 22.41
C SER A 350 13.44 -13.00 22.09
N ARG A 351 14.07 -13.90 21.32
CA ARG A 351 13.50 -15.23 21.00
C ARG A 351 13.06 -16.00 22.24
N ALA A 352 13.69 -15.76 23.39
CA ALA A 352 13.33 -16.35 24.67
C ALA A 352 11.93 -15.92 25.13
N GLU A 353 11.53 -14.67 24.88
CA GLU A 353 10.21 -14.14 25.28
C GLU A 353 9.10 -14.54 24.29
N ILE A 354 9.41 -14.65 22.99
CA ILE A 354 8.48 -15.24 22.01
C ILE A 354 8.27 -16.72 22.36
N GLY A 355 9.32 -17.47 22.70
CA GLY A 355 9.21 -18.85 23.14
C GLY A 355 8.46 -19.01 24.46
N GLN A 356 8.80 -18.23 25.50
CA GLN A 356 8.19 -18.36 26.83
C GLN A 356 6.72 -17.94 26.87
N ASN A 357 6.31 -16.90 26.15
CA ASN A 357 4.88 -16.53 26.06
C ASN A 357 4.06 -17.55 25.25
N TYR A 358 4.72 -18.31 24.39
CA TYR A 358 4.08 -19.29 23.52
C TYR A 358 3.95 -20.67 24.19
N TYR A 359 4.98 -21.14 24.91
CA TYR A 359 4.94 -22.40 25.67
C TYR A 359 4.16 -22.32 26.99
N SER A 360 3.85 -21.12 27.48
CA SER A 360 3.02 -20.93 28.70
C SER A 360 1.52 -20.83 28.42
N LYS A 361 1.10 -20.73 27.15
CA LYS A 361 -0.32 -20.56 26.76
C LYS A 361 -0.83 -21.57 25.72
N ALA A 362 0.01 -22.50 25.26
CA ALA A 362 -0.48 -23.68 24.54
C ALA A 362 -1.10 -24.68 25.55
N PRO A 363 -2.26 -25.29 25.25
CA PRO A 363 -2.85 -26.34 26.09
C PRO A 363 -1.97 -27.58 26.17
#